data_AF-A0A257G8V0-F1
#
_entry.id   AF-A0A257G8V0-F1
#
_cell.length_a   1.000
_cell.length_b   1.000
_cell.length_c   1.000
_cell.angle_alpha   90.00
_cell.angle_beta   90.00
_cell.angle_gamma   90.00
#
_symmetry.space_group_name_H-M   'P 1'
#
loop_
_entity.id
_entity.type
_entity.pdbx_description
1 polymer ?
#
loop_
_entity_poly.entity_id
_entity_poly.type
_entity_poly.pdbx_seq_one_letter_code
_entity_poly.pdbx_strand_id
1 'polypeptide(L)' 'MARSKPSARDALLKLRAERDELVSREARLREEAAADLGKVLLDCGAEVLEPAQLKQLLRVSMTLGIDTAIKRLSAT' A
#
# COMPACT_ATOMS: atom_id res chain seq x y z
N MET A 1 -11.92 -31.97 -36.22
CA MET A 1 -12.48 -30.92 -35.35
C MET A 1 -11.61 -29.67 -35.48
N ALA A 2 -12.07 -28.66 -36.21
CA ALA A 2 -11.31 -27.43 -36.45
C ALA A 2 -11.22 -26.64 -35.14
N ARG A 3 -10.00 -26.41 -34.63
CA ARG A 3 -9.78 -25.46 -33.53
C ARG A 3 -10.02 -24.06 -34.09
N SER A 4 -11.11 -23.41 -33.69
CA SER A 4 -11.35 -22.00 -34.00
C SER A 4 -10.15 -21.17 -33.51
N LYS A 5 -9.54 -20.39 -34.40
CA LYS A 5 -8.47 -19.45 -34.02
C LYS A 5 -9.03 -18.47 -32.98
N PRO A 6 -8.28 -18.11 -31.92
CA PRO A 6 -8.72 -17.11 -30.95
C PRO A 6 -9.15 -15.86 -31.71
N SER A 7 -10.39 -15.41 -31.51
CA SER A 7 -10.83 -14.19 -32.16
C SER A 7 -10.06 -13.00 -31.57
N ALA A 8 -9.86 -11.93 -32.34
CA ALA A 8 -9.24 -10.71 -31.82
C ALA A 8 -9.96 -10.20 -30.56
N ARG A 9 -11.28 -10.44 -30.46
CA ARG A 9 -12.09 -10.14 -29.28
C ARG A 9 -11.69 -10.97 -28.06
N ASP A 10 -11.45 -12.27 -28.22
CA ASP A 10 -11.06 -13.15 -27.11
C ASP A 10 -9.66 -12.79 -26.60
N ALA A 11 -8.75 -12.43 -27.50
CA ALA A 11 -7.41 -11.94 -27.14
C ALA A 11 -7.51 -10.62 -26.34
N LEU A 12 -8.38 -9.69 -26.75
CA LEU A 12 -8.61 -8.44 -26.02
C LEU A 12 -9.24 -8.66 -24.65
N LEU A 13 -10.18 -9.60 -24.52
CA LEU A 13 -10.79 -9.96 -23.23
C LEU A 13 -9.74 -10.54 -22.27
N LYS A 14 -8.88 -11.44 -22.77
CA LYS A 14 -7.78 -12.02 -21.98
C LYS A 14 -6.81 -10.94 -21.51
N LEU A 15 -6.42 -10.03 -22.40
CA LEU A 15 -5.52 -8.93 -22.07
C LEU A 15 -6.09 -8.01 -20.99
N ARG A 16 -7.40 -7.72 -21.04
CA ARG A 16 -8.07 -6.92 -20.00
C ARG A 16 -8.03 -7.60 -18.64
N ALA A 17 -8.33 -8.90 -18.60
CA ALA A 17 -8.28 -9.68 -17.36
C ALA A 17 -6.86 -9.72 -16.76
N GLU A 18 -5.84 -9.93 -17.60
CA GLU A 18 -4.43 -9.89 -17.17
C GLU A 18 -4.03 -8.50 -16.64
N ARG A 19 -4.52 -7.42 -17.27
CA ARG A 19 -4.30 -6.05 -16.78
C ARG A 19 -4.94 -5.85 -15.41
N ASP A 20 -6.19 -6.28 -15.22
CA ASP A 20 -6.91 -6.14 -13.95
C ASP A 20 -6.19 -6.90 -12.82
N GLU A 21 -5.71 -8.12 -13.10
CA GLU A 21 -4.90 -8.90 -12.16
C GLU A 21 -3.59 -8.19 -11.79
N LEU A 22 -2.88 -7.62 -12.77
CA LEU A 22 -1.65 -6.87 -12.54
C LEU A 22 -1.89 -5.64 -11.66
N VAL A 23 -2.99 -4.90 -11.87
CA VAL A 23 -3.36 -3.75 -11.04
C VAL A 23 -3.60 -4.17 -9.59
N SER A 24 -4.35 -5.26 -9.37
CA SER A 24 -4.57 -5.79 -8.02
C SER A 24 -3.26 -6.23 -7.36
N ARG A 25 -2.37 -6.88 -8.11
CA ARG A 25 -1.07 -7.32 -7.60
C ARG A 25 -0.14 -6.15 -7.28
N GLU A 26 -0.13 -5.11 -8.12
CA GLU A 26 0.64 -3.89 -7.89
C GLU A 26 0.18 -3.19 -6.60
N ALA A 27 -1.13 -3.06 -6.38
CA ALA A 27 -1.68 -2.48 -5.16
C ALA A 27 -1.23 -3.25 -3.92
N ARG A 28 -1.30 -4.59 -3.96
CA ARG A 28 -0.85 -5.46 -2.86
C ARG A 28 0.65 -5.31 -2.59
N LEU A 29 1.47 -5.32 -3.64
CA LEU A 29 2.93 -5.17 -3.51
C LEU A 29 3.32 -3.80 -2.95
N ARG A 30 2.59 -2.73 -3.30
CA ARG A 30 2.81 -1.40 -2.71
C ARG A 30 2.49 -1.37 -1.22
N GLU A 31 1.42 -2.02 -0.81
CA GLU A 31 1.04 -2.11 0.60
C GLU A 31 2.07 -2.92 1.41
N GLU A 32 2.49 -4.07 0.90
CA GLU A 32 3.56 -4.88 1.48
C GLU A 32 4.87 -4.07 1.61
N ALA A 33 5.29 -3.38 0.54
CA ALA A 33 6.48 -2.55 0.57
C ALA A 33 6.38 -1.38 1.56
N ALA A 34 5.21 -0.75 1.70
CA ALA A 34 5.00 0.31 2.68
C ALA A 34 5.11 -0.20 4.12
N ALA A 35 4.59 -1.40 4.40
CA ALA A 35 4.71 -2.04 5.70
C ALA A 35 6.17 -2.38 6.03
N ASP A 36 6.90 -2.96 5.08
CA ASP A 36 8.32 -3.29 5.23
C ASP A 36 9.18 -2.05 5.43
N LEU A 37 8.94 -0.99 4.64
CA LEU A 37 9.62 0.30 4.83
C LEU A 37 9.30 0.94 6.18
N GLY A 38 8.05 0.83 6.65
CA GLY A 38 7.65 1.27 7.98
C GLY A 38 8.41 0.53 9.08
N LYS A 39 8.56 -0.80 8.93
CA LYS A 39 9.37 -1.61 9.85
C LYS A 39 10.84 -1.21 9.83
N VAL A 40 11.43 -1.02 8.64
CA VAL A 40 12.82 -0.55 8.50
C VAL A 40 12.99 0.83 9.14
N LEU A 41 12.03 1.75 9.01
CA LEU A 41 12.10 3.06 9.68
C LEU A 41 12.05 2.95 11.20
N LEU A 42 11.25 2.04 11.75
CA LEU A 42 11.20 1.78 13.19
C LEU A 42 12.49 1.10 13.69
N ASP A 43 12.98 0.11 12.94
CA ASP A 43 14.19 -0.66 13.28
C ASP A 43 15.46 0.19 13.12
N CYS A 44 15.55 1.04 12.09
CA CYS A 44 16.61 2.05 11.94
C CYS A 44 16.47 3.18 12.96
N GLY A 45 15.25 3.44 13.42
CA GLY A 45 14.92 4.33 14.54
C GLY A 45 15.24 3.74 15.91
N ALA A 46 15.97 2.62 16.02
CA ALA A 46 16.55 2.11 17.27
C ALA A 46 17.65 3.02 17.87
N GLU A 47 17.65 4.32 17.55
CA GLU A 47 18.12 5.34 18.47
C GLU A 47 16.98 5.66 19.44
N VAL A 48 17.25 5.53 20.73
CA VAL A 48 16.28 5.82 21.80
C VAL A 48 15.68 7.22 21.57
N LEU A 49 14.42 7.27 21.13
CA LEU A 49 13.68 8.53 20.99
C LEU A 49 13.55 9.14 22.39
N GLU A 50 14.28 10.22 22.62
CA GLU A 50 14.22 10.94 23.89
C GLU A 50 12.80 11.49 24.11
N PRO A 51 12.30 11.57 25.36
CA PRO A 51 10.93 11.99 25.64
C PRO A 51 10.53 13.35 25.02
N ALA A 52 11.50 14.25 24.84
CA ALA A 52 11.27 15.54 24.18
C ALA A 52 11.02 15.40 22.67
N GLN A 53 11.77 14.52 22.00
CA GLN A 53 11.61 14.24 20.57
C GLN A 53 10.30 13.52 20.31
N LEU A 54 9.91 12.58 21.16
CA LEU A 54 8.61 11.90 21.08
C LEU A 54 7.44 12.88 21.26
N LYS A 55 7.52 13.81 22.24
CA LYS A 55 6.50 14.86 22.42
C LYS A 55 6.39 15.77 21.19
N GLN A 56 7.51 16.15 20.60
CA GLN A 56 7.53 17.00 19.42
C GLN A 56 6.94 16.27 18.19
N LEU A 57 7.29 15.00 18.01
CA LEU A 57 6.73 14.15 16.96
C LEU A 57 5.21 14.07 17.09
N LEU A 58 4.69 13.75 18.28
CA LEU A 58 3.25 13.69 18.55
C LEU A 58 2.55 15.02 18.25
N ARG A 59 3.14 16.15 18.66
CA ARG A 59 2.57 17.48 18.38
C ARG A 59 2.51 17.77 16.87
N VAL A 60 3.58 17.48 16.12
CA VAL A 60 3.60 17.66 14.66
C VAL A 60 2.59 16.73 13.98
N SER A 61 2.53 15.46 14.40
CA SER A 61 1.53 14.51 13.90
C SER A 61 0.09 15.00 14.13
N MET A 62 -0.21 15.58 15.29
CA MET A 62 -1.53 16.20 15.54
C MET A 62 -1.81 17.38 14.60
N THR A 63 -0.83 18.25 14.32
CA THR A 63 -1.01 19.35 13.35
C THR A 63 -1.24 18.85 11.93
N LEU A 64 -0.66 17.70 11.56
CA LEU A 64 -0.86 17.04 10.27
C LEU A 64 -2.18 16.26 10.20
N GLY A 65 -2.99 16.28 11.26
CA GLY A 65 -4.30 15.65 11.30
C GLY A 65 -4.26 14.13 11.49
N ILE A 66 -3.26 13.61 12.23
CA ILE A 66 -3.12 12.18 12.49
C ILE A 66 -4.39 11.56 13.10
N ASP A 67 -5.16 12.30 13.90
CA ASP A 67 -6.46 11.86 14.42
C ASP A 67 -7.43 11.43 13.31
N THR A 68 -7.45 12.17 12.19
CA THR A 68 -8.33 11.86 11.05
C THR A 68 -7.82 10.66 10.27
N ALA A 69 -6.51 10.44 10.25
CA ALA A 69 -5.92 9.24 9.66
C ALA A 69 -6.19 8.00 10.52
N ILE A 70 -6.01 8.09 11.84
CA ILE A 70 -6.31 7.03 12.80
C ILE A 70 -7.79 6.64 12.73
N LYS A 71 -8.72 7.61 12.74
CA LYS A 71 -10.16 7.34 12.60
C LYS A 71 -10.52 6.57 11.33
N ARG A 72 -9.83 6.85 10.21
CA ARG A 72 -10.04 6.12 8.94
C ARG A 72 -9.56 4.68 9.02
N LEU A 73 -8.43 4.44 9.68
CA LEU A 73 -7.85 3.11 9.84
C LEU A 73 -8.64 2.26 10.84
N SER A 74 -9.13 2.87 11.92
CA SER A 74 -9.94 2.21 12.97
C SER A 74 -11.41 2.00 12.59
N ALA A 75 -11.88 2.53 11.46
CA ALA A 75 -13.24 2.33 10.97
C ALA A 75 -13.41 1.05 10.12
N THR A 76 -12.40 0.19 10.12
CA THR A 76 -12.36 -1.13 9.47
C THR A 76 -12.63 -2.22 10.50
#